data_AF-A0A1S3DAG0-F1
#
_entry.id   AF-A0A1S3DAG0-F1
#
_cell.length_a   1.000
_cell.length_b   1.000
_cell.length_c   1.000
_cell.angle_alpha   90.00
_cell.angle_beta   90.00
_cell.angle_gamma   90.00
#
_symmetry.space_group_name_H-M   'P 1'
#
loop_
_entity.id
_entity.type
_entity.pdbx_description
1 polymer ?
#
loop_
_entity_poly.entity_id
_entity_poly.type
_entity_poly.pdbx_seq_one_letter_code
_entity_poly.pdbx_strand_id
1 'polypeptide(L)'
;MICTVLHLLYIVIHKIMAEPKERTFLMIKPDGVQRGLVGNIIKRFEDKGFKLVAMKFVWPSEELLKQHYSDLATKPFFPGLVKYMSSGPVVPMVR
;
A
#
# COMPACT_ATOMS: atom_id res chain seq x y z
N MET A 1 30.19 9.20 -32.71
CA MET A 1 30.21 7.77 -32.39
C MET A 1 30.21 7.50 -30.88
N ILE A 2 31.20 7.98 -30.10
CA ILE A 2 31.27 7.70 -28.65
C ILE A 2 30.08 8.29 -27.86
N CYS A 3 29.69 9.54 -28.12
CA CYS A 3 28.56 10.19 -27.44
C CYS A 3 27.22 9.47 -27.71
N THR A 4 27.04 8.95 -28.93
CA THR A 4 25.84 8.21 -29.34
C THR A 4 25.75 6.85 -28.64
N VAL A 5 26.89 6.15 -28.46
CA VAL A 5 26.96 4.89 -27.73
C VAL A 5 26.71 5.11 -26.24
N LEU A 6 27.28 6.15 -25.63
CA LEU A 6 27.02 6.52 -24.23
C LEU A 6 25.55 6.90 -23.99
N HIS A 7 24.94 7.63 -24.92
CA HIS A 7 23.53 8.02 -24.81
C HIS A 7 22.60 6.82 -24.96
N LEU A 8 22.91 5.90 -25.89
CA LEU A 8 22.18 4.66 -26.04
C LEU A 8 22.33 3.76 -24.80
N LEU A 9 23.54 3.67 -24.25
CA LEU A 9 23.82 2.92 -23.02
C LEU A 9 23.07 3.53 -21.83
N TYR A 10 23.04 4.86 -21.71
CA TYR A 10 22.26 5.57 -20.70
C TYR A 10 20.77 5.26 -20.83
N ILE A 11 20.19 5.36 -22.03
CA ILE A 11 18.78 5.06 -22.27
C ILE A 11 18.46 3.59 -21.93
N VAL A 12 19.32 2.65 -22.35
CA VAL A 12 19.14 1.22 -22.08
C VAL A 12 19.22 0.94 -20.58
N ILE A 13 20.23 1.44 -19.88
CA ILE A 13 20.38 1.29 -18.43
C ILE A 13 19.18 1.91 -17.72
N HIS A 14 18.76 3.12 -18.09
CA HIS A 14 17.66 3.81 -17.42
C HIS A 14 16.31 3.14 -17.65
N LYS A 15 16.12 2.49 -18.82
CA LYS A 15 14.94 1.70 -19.14
C LYS A 15 14.93 0.35 -18.43
N ILE A 16 16.10 -0.26 -18.22
CA ILE A 16 16.26 -1.48 -17.40
C ILE A 16 16.05 -1.17 -15.91
N MET A 17 16.49 0.00 -15.44
CA MET A 17 16.34 0.47 -14.05
C MET A 17 14.99 1.14 -13.76
N ALA A 18 14.14 1.33 -14.77
CA ALA A 18 12.84 1.97 -14.59
C ALA A 18 11.91 1.02 -13.84
N GLU A 19 11.75 1.25 -12.54
CA GLU A 19 10.76 0.53 -11.75
C GLU A 19 9.34 0.80 -12.28
N PRO A 20 8.46 -0.22 -12.30
CA PRO A 20 7.07 -0.01 -12.68
C PRO A 20 6.46 1.10 -11.81
N LYS A 21 5.94 2.15 -12.47
CA LYS A 21 5.48 3.38 -11.81
C LYS A 21 4.20 3.19 -11.00
N GLU A 22 3.44 2.13 -11.27
CA GLU A 22 2.17 1.92 -10.61
C GLU A 22 2.39 1.53 -9.15
N ARG A 23 1.78 2.33 -8.26
CA ARG A 23 1.75 2.05 -6.83
C ARG A 23 0.32 1.88 -6.39
N THR A 24 0.11 0.99 -5.43
CA THR A 24 -1.22 0.76 -4.84
C THR A 24 -1.14 0.76 -3.32
N PHE A 25 -2.08 1.47 -2.70
CA PHE A 25 -2.30 1.42 -1.26
C PHE A 25 -3.02 0.13 -0.89
N LEU A 26 -2.48 -0.58 0.08
CA LEU A 26 -3.04 -1.78 0.68
C LEU A 26 -3.10 -1.56 2.18
N MET A 27 -4.08 -2.16 2.85
CA MET A 27 -4.18 -2.05 4.31
C MET A 27 -4.70 -3.35 4.90
N ILE A 28 -3.92 -3.92 5.81
CA ILE A 28 -4.38 -5.02 6.65
C ILE A 28 -5.23 -4.40 7.76
N LYS A 29 -6.51 -4.78 7.77
CA LYS A 29 -7.54 -4.30 8.70
C LYS A 29 -7.32 -4.84 10.13
N PRO A 30 -8.02 -4.30 11.15
CA PRO A 30 -7.78 -4.67 12.55
C PRO A 30 -7.91 -6.17 12.82
N ASP A 31 -8.86 -6.85 12.20
CA ASP A 31 -9.05 -8.30 12.30
C ASP A 31 -7.85 -9.10 11.78
N GLY A 32 -7.25 -8.66 10.66
CA GLY A 32 -6.06 -9.29 10.10
C GLY A 32 -4.85 -9.16 11.02
N VAL A 33 -4.73 -8.04 11.72
CA VAL A 33 -3.69 -7.82 12.73
C VAL A 33 -3.94 -8.68 13.97
N GLN A 34 -5.15 -8.65 14.52
CA GLN A 34 -5.52 -9.42 15.72
C GLN A 34 -5.35 -10.92 15.52
N ARG A 35 -5.58 -11.43 14.31
CA ARG A 35 -5.42 -12.84 13.95
C ARG A 35 -3.98 -13.24 13.60
N GLY A 36 -3.01 -12.33 13.72
CA GLY A 36 -1.60 -12.61 13.41
C GLY A 36 -1.32 -12.88 11.93
N LEU A 37 -2.15 -12.35 11.01
CA LEU A 37 -2.05 -12.66 9.57
C LEU A 37 -1.11 -11.74 8.80
N VAL A 38 -0.46 -10.77 9.46
CA VAL A 38 0.33 -9.72 8.79
C VAL A 38 1.43 -10.30 7.91
N GLY A 39 2.28 -11.17 8.46
CA GLY A 39 3.36 -11.81 7.71
C GLY A 39 2.84 -12.70 6.57
N ASN A 40 1.76 -13.45 6.81
CA ASN A 40 1.15 -14.32 5.80
C ASN A 40 0.60 -13.54 4.60
N ILE A 41 0.03 -12.35 4.84
CA ILE A 41 -0.48 -11.49 3.79
C ILE A 41 0.67 -10.86 3.00
N ILE A 42 1.67 -10.30 3.69
CA ILE A 42 2.87 -9.71 3.06
C ILE A 42 3.56 -10.73 2.18
N LYS A 43 3.76 -11.95 2.69
CA LYS A 43 4.38 -13.05 1.97
C LYS A 43 3.70 -13.32 0.62
N ARG A 44 2.37 -13.24 0.54
CA ARG A 44 1.65 -13.42 -0.73
C ARG A 44 1.97 -12.35 -1.77
N PHE A 45 2.22 -11.10 -1.36
CA PHE A 45 2.63 -10.03 -2.28
C PHE A 45 4.08 -10.21 -2.73
N GLU A 46 4.98 -10.55 -1.80
CA GLU A 46 6.39 -10.82 -2.09
C GLU A 46 6.57 -12.03 -3.00
N ASP A 47 5.90 -13.15 -2.71
CA ASP A 47 5.92 -14.36 -3.53
C ASP A 47 5.36 -14.13 -4.95
N LYS A 48 4.47 -13.14 -5.11
CA LYS A 48 3.95 -12.72 -6.42
C LYS A 48 4.93 -11.82 -7.19
N GLY A 49 6.00 -11.37 -6.56
CA GLY A 49 7.01 -10.48 -7.13
C GLY A 49 6.67 -8.99 -7.01
N PHE A 50 5.68 -8.61 -6.19
CA PHE A 50 5.45 -7.20 -5.89
C PHE A 50 6.52 -6.67 -4.93
N LYS A 51 6.95 -5.44 -5.16
CA LYS A 51 7.92 -4.76 -4.32
C LYS A 51 7.21 -3.87 -3.32
N LEU A 52 7.34 -4.17 -2.03
CA LEU A 52 6.87 -3.24 -1.00
C LEU A 52 7.79 -2.02 -0.92
N VAL A 53 7.23 -0.83 -1.05
CA VAL A 53 7.97 0.45 -1.03
C VAL A 53 7.69 1.29 0.22
N ALA A 54 6.61 1.00 0.95
CA ALA A 54 6.31 1.60 2.24
C ALA A 54 5.45 0.66 3.10
N MET A 55 5.66 0.71 4.41
CA MET A 55 4.84 0.00 5.39
C MET A 55 4.88 0.72 6.74
N LYS A 56 3.76 0.70 7.46
CA LYS A 56 3.67 1.27 8.82
C LYS A 56 2.71 0.44 9.67
N PHE A 57 2.90 0.44 10.98
CA PHE A 57 1.94 -0.06 11.97
C PHE A 57 1.32 1.12 12.68
N VAL A 58 0.00 1.32 12.57
CA VAL A 58 -0.67 2.51 13.09
C VAL A 58 -2.00 2.17 13.71
N TRP A 59 -2.39 2.92 14.74
CA TRP A 59 -3.77 2.99 15.19
C TRP A 59 -4.37 4.30 14.66
N PRO A 60 -5.22 4.25 13.61
CA PRO A 60 -5.71 5.45 12.94
C PRO A 60 -6.82 6.11 13.76
N SER A 61 -6.85 7.45 13.74
CA SER A 61 -7.95 8.20 14.35
C SER A 61 -9.23 8.07 13.51
N GLU A 62 -10.39 8.32 14.11
CA GLU A 62 -11.65 8.31 13.37
C GLU A 62 -11.69 9.40 12.29
N GLU A 63 -11.07 10.55 12.53
CA GLU A 63 -11.01 11.66 11.58
C GLU A 63 -10.27 11.24 10.31
N LEU A 64 -9.13 10.56 10.46
CA LEU A 64 -8.38 10.03 9.33
C LEU A 64 -9.18 8.97 8.56
N LEU A 65 -9.90 8.09 9.26
CA LEU A 65 -10.74 7.06 8.63
C LEU A 65 -11.97 7.64 7.92
N LYS A 66 -12.59 8.69 8.47
CA LYS A 66 -13.68 9.43 7.82
C LYS A 66 -13.20 10.09 6.54
N GLN A 67 -11.98 10.63 6.52
CA GLN A 67 -11.34 11.15 5.31
C GLN A 67 -11.05 10.02 4.31
N HIS A 68 -10.47 8.91 4.76
CA HIS A 68 -10.14 7.77 3.89
C HIS A 68 -11.38 7.13 3.24
N TYR A 69 -12.50 7.08 3.95
CA TYR A 69 -13.76 6.51 3.48
C TYR A 69 -14.82 7.56 3.09
N SER A 70 -14.41 8.78 2.72
CA SER A 70 -15.33 9.90 2.43
C SER A 70 -16.43 9.55 1.42
N ASP A 71 -16.09 8.73 0.42
CA ASP A 71 -17.01 8.32 -0.64
C ASP A 71 -18.16 7.45 -0.14
N LEU A 72 -18.02 6.88 1.06
CA LEU A 72 -19.02 6.05 1.72
C LEU A 72 -19.83 6.82 2.77
N ALA A 73 -19.60 8.12 2.96
CA ALA A 73 -20.21 8.90 4.05
C ALA A 73 -21.75 8.87 4.05
N THR A 74 -22.38 8.72 2.89
CA THR A 74 -23.85 8.66 2.74
C THR A 74 -24.43 7.26 2.99
N LYS A 75 -23.57 6.24 3.17
CA LYS A 75 -24.02 4.86 3.35
C LYS A 75 -24.41 4.60 4.80
N PRO A 76 -25.50 3.85 5.05
CA PRO A 76 -26.01 3.62 6.42
C PRO A 76 -25.00 2.88 7.32
N PHE A 77 -24.09 2.09 6.73
CA PHE A 77 -23.05 1.37 7.47
C PHE A 77 -21.80 2.22 7.78
N PHE A 78 -21.71 3.46 7.31
CA PHE A 78 -20.50 4.29 7.44
C PHE A 78 -20.06 4.51 8.90
N PRO A 79 -20.96 4.84 9.86
CA PRO A 79 -20.56 4.98 11.26
C PRO A 79 -19.99 3.67 11.83
N GLY A 80 -20.58 2.53 11.47
CA GLY A 80 -20.10 1.21 11.86
C GLY A 80 -18.75 0.86 11.24
N LEU A 81 -18.53 1.22 9.98
CA LEU A 81 -17.26 1.02 9.28
C LEU A 81 -16.13 1.80 9.95
N VAL A 82 -16.35 3.09 10.23
CA VAL A 82 -15.33 3.94 10.89
C VAL A 82 -15.01 3.38 12.28
N LYS A 83 -16.04 3.05 13.07
CA LYS A 83 -15.87 2.47 14.41
C LYS A 83 -15.14 1.14 14.39
N TYR A 84 -15.44 0.29 13.40
CA TYR A 84 -14.73 -0.97 13.20
C TYR A 84 -13.25 -0.73 12.88
N MET A 85 -12.97 0.16 11.93
CA MET A 85 -11.60 0.43 11.50
C MET A 85 -10.76 1.16 12.56
N SER A 86 -11.37 1.92 13.46
CA SER A 86 -10.71 2.57 14.60
C SER A 86 -10.62 1.67 15.85
N SER A 87 -11.17 0.45 15.82
CA SER A 87 -11.20 -0.45 16.99
C SER A 87 -9.85 -1.08 17.33
N GLY A 88 -8.85 -0.97 16.46
CA GLY A 88 -7.54 -1.54 16.66
C GLY A 88 -6.52 -1.10 15.61
N PRO A 89 -5.28 -1.60 15.71
CA PRO A 89 -4.21 -1.23 14.79
C PRO A 89 -4.42 -1.83 13.40
N VAL A 90 -3.89 -1.13 12.39
CA VAL A 90 -3.85 -1.55 11.00
C VAL A 90 -2.42 -1.48 10.46
N VAL A 91 -2.19 -2.18 9.35
CA VAL A 91 -0.90 -2.14 8.63
C VAL A 91 -1.15 -1.57 7.22
N PRO A 92 -1.09 -0.24 7.03
CA PRO A 92 -1.03 0.37 5.71
C PRO A 92 0.32 0.08 5.05
N MET A 93 0.28 -0.24 3.76
CA MET A 93 1.44 -0.54 2.95
C MET A 93 1.25 -0.09 1.50
N VAL A 94 2.36 0.11 0.79
CA VAL A 94 2.37 0.47 -0.62
C VAL A 94 3.23 -0.54 -1.36
N ARG A 95 2.67 -1.11 -2.42
CA ARG A 95 3.38 -1.95 -3.40
C ARG A 95 3.68 -1.18 -4.68
#